data_AF-A0A1Y4HC46-F1
#
_entry.id   AF-A0A1Y4HC46-F1
#
_cell.length_a   1.000
_cell.length_b   1.000
_cell.length_c   1.000
_cell.angle_alpha   90.00
_cell.angle_beta   90.00
_cell.angle_gamma   90.00
#
_symmetry.space_group_name_H-M   'P 1'
#
loop_
_entity.id
_entity.type
_entity.pdbx_description
1 polymer ?
#
loop_
_entity_poly.entity_id
_entity_poly.type
_entity_poly.pdbx_seq_one_letter_code
_entity_poly.pdbx_strand_id
1 'polypeptide(L)' 'DILKPIYDFLKAPDKHTNLHDLMDECIGSFFRFCSRDVEYCTDEEAFEHDCEANGYEFLSNGEFFN' A
#
# COMPACT_ATOMS: atom_id res chain seq x y z
N ASP A 1 9.67 0.44 0.14
CA ASP A 1 9.87 1.89 0.25
C ASP A 1 9.95 2.46 -1.16
N ILE A 2 9.26 3.56 -1.40
CA ILE A 2 9.21 4.28 -2.68
C ILE A 2 10.62 4.74 -3.10
N LEU A 3 11.46 5.17 -2.15
CA LEU A 3 12.80 5.72 -2.46
C LEU A 3 13.91 4.67 -2.50
N LYS A 4 13.56 3.38 -2.35
CA LYS A 4 14.53 2.28 -2.35
C LYS A 4 15.44 2.26 -3.59
N PRO A 5 14.95 2.48 -4.83
CA PRO A 5 15.81 2.50 -6.02
C PRO A 5 16.94 3.53 -5.92
N ILE A 6 16.62 4.74 -5.43
CA ILE A 6 17.61 5.81 -5.23
C ILE A 6 18.62 5.42 -4.15
N TYR A 7 18.16 4.93 -3.00
CA TYR A 7 19.07 4.55 -1.92
C TYR A 7 19.99 3.40 -2.29
N ASP A 8 19.52 2.43 -3.08
CA ASP A 8 20.33 1.32 -3.52
C ASP A 8 21.32 1.75 -4.60
N PHE A 9 20.94 2.64 -5.53
CA PHE A 9 21.87 3.26 -6.47
C PHE A 9 22.98 4.06 -5.77
N LEU A 10 22.66 4.84 -4.74
CA LEU A 10 23.65 5.62 -3.99
C LEU A 10 24.69 4.76 -3.26
N LYS A 11 24.35 3.51 -2.91
CA LYS A 11 25.31 2.57 -2.30
C LYS A 11 26.30 2.01 -3.32
N ALA A 12 25.88 1.83 -4.57
CA ALA A 12 26.70 1.28 -5.63
C ALA A 12 26.30 1.86 -7.01
N PRO A 13 26.72 3.10 -7.33
CA PRO A 13 26.35 3.74 -8.58
C PRO A 13 26.95 3.02 -9.79
N ASP A 14 26.19 2.91 -10.87
CA ASP A 14 26.67 2.41 -12.15
C ASP A 14 26.53 3.48 -13.27
N LYS A 15 27.08 3.17 -14.45
CA LYS A 15 27.15 4.12 -15.59
C LYS A 15 25.96 4.02 -16.54
N HIS A 16 25.08 3.05 -16.35
CA HIS A 16 23.99 2.71 -17.26
C HIS A 16 22.64 3.17 -16.73
N THR A 17 22.49 3.28 -15.41
CA THR A 17 21.30 3.84 -14.76
C THR A 17 21.34 5.36 -14.75
N ASN A 18 20.28 5.97 -15.23
CA ASN A 18 20.08 7.42 -15.20
C ASN A 18 18.94 7.81 -14.25
N LEU A 19 18.77 9.12 -14.02
CA LEU A 19 17.75 9.63 -13.11
C LEU A 19 16.32 9.25 -13.53
N HIS A 20 16.02 9.20 -14.83
CA HIS A 20 14.71 8.81 -15.32
C HIS A 20 14.39 7.36 -14.93
N ASP A 21 15.34 6.43 -15.09
CA ASP A 21 15.15 5.02 -14.70
C ASP A 21 14.83 4.90 -13.21
N LEU A 22 15.56 5.63 -12.36
CA LEU A 22 15.35 5.64 -10.92
C LEU A 22 13.98 6.21 -10.56
N MET A 23 13.57 7.31 -11.20
CA MET A 23 12.29 7.95 -10.94
C MET A 23 11.11 7.09 -11.42
N ASP A 24 11.24 6.42 -12.56
CA ASP A 24 10.23 5.50 -13.08
C ASP A 24 10.01 4.32 -12.11
N GLU A 25 11.08 3.76 -11.57
CA GLU A 25 10.98 2.68 -10.57
C GLU A 25 10.37 3.14 -9.24
N CYS A 26 10.71 4.36 -8.79
CA CYS A 26 10.11 4.96 -7.59
C CYS A 26 8.61 5.18 -7.77
N ILE A 27 8.20 5.76 -8.91
CA ILE A 27 6.78 6.03 -9.23
C ILE A 27 6.01 4.72 -9.39
N GLY A 28 6.58 3.73 -10.08
CA GLY A 28 5.97 2.40 -10.20
C GLY A 28 5.79 1.73 -8.84
N SER A 29 6.75 1.91 -7.92
CA SER A 29 6.63 1.41 -6.55
C SER A 29 5.53 2.13 -5.78
N PHE A 30 5.42 3.45 -5.91
CA PHE A 30 4.32 4.23 -5.32
C PHE A 30 2.96 3.70 -5.77
N PHE A 31 2.72 3.52 -7.07
CA PHE A 31 1.45 3.00 -7.57
C PHE A 31 1.15 1.59 -7.09
N ARG A 32 2.16 0.71 -6.98
CA ARG A 32 1.97 -0.64 -6.39
C ARG A 32 1.59 -0.58 -4.92
N PHE A 33 2.17 0.34 -4.13
CA PHE A 33 1.75 0.55 -2.75
C PHE A 33 0.30 1.04 -2.68
N CYS A 34 -0.07 2.07 -3.46
CA CYS A 34 -1.45 2.55 -3.50
C CYS A 34 -2.44 1.48 -3.94
N SER A 35 -2.11 0.65 -4.93
CA SER A 35 -2.98 -0.46 -5.36
C SER A 35 -3.22 -1.45 -4.23
N ARG A 36 -2.15 -1.83 -3.52
CA ARG A 36 -2.25 -2.74 -2.37
C ARG A 36 -3.06 -2.15 -1.23
N ASP A 37 -2.92 -0.86 -0.95
CA ASP A 37 -3.71 -0.19 0.09
C ASP A 37 -5.19 -0.16 -0.29
N VAL A 38 -5.52 0.11 -1.56
CA VAL A 38 -6.89 0.06 -2.08
C VAL A 38 -7.46 -1.35 -2.01
N GLU A 39 -6.68 -2.36 -2.42
CA GLU A 39 -7.08 -3.77 -2.33
C GLU A 39 -7.37 -4.17 -0.88
N TYR A 40 -6.47 -3.81 0.05
CA TYR A 40 -6.65 -4.09 1.47
C TYR A 40 -7.91 -3.42 2.03
N CYS A 41 -8.18 -2.14 1.72
CA CYS A 41 -9.40 -1.47 2.18
C CYS A 41 -10.71 -2.11 1.65
N THR A 42 -10.62 -3.00 0.66
CA THR A 42 -11.77 -3.76 0.13
C THR A 42 -11.78 -5.23 0.56
N ASP A 43 -10.80 -5.64 1.35
CA ASP A 43 -10.63 -7.01 1.83
C ASP A 43 -11.48 -7.26 3.10
N GLU A 44 -11.91 -8.51 3.28
CA GLU A 44 -12.69 -8.95 4.43
C GLU A 44 -11.90 -8.79 5.74
N GLU A 45 -10.60 -9.06 5.72
CA GLU A 45 -9.73 -8.97 6.90
C GLU A 45 -9.59 -7.51 7.38
N ALA A 46 -9.58 -6.56 6.45
CA ALA A 46 -9.60 -5.13 6.77
C ALA A 46 -10.96 -4.71 7.35
N PHE A 47 -12.06 -5.22 6.79
CA PHE A 47 -13.39 -4.97 7.32
C PHE A 47 -13.56 -5.51 8.74
N GLU A 48 -13.11 -6.74 9.02
CA GLU A 48 -13.13 -7.33 10.36
C GLU A 48 -12.32 -6.51 11.36
N HIS A 49 -11.09 -6.13 10.99
CA HIS A 49 -10.24 -5.27 11.83
C HIS A 49 -10.91 -3.92 12.12
N ASP A 50 -11.52 -3.29 11.12
CA ASP A 50 -12.24 -2.02 11.30
C ASP A 50 -13.47 -2.19 12.20
N CYS A 51 -14.19 -3.32 12.09
CA CYS A 51 -15.29 -3.64 12.99
C CYS A 51 -14.83 -3.77 14.44
N GLU A 52 -13.75 -4.50 14.69
CA GLU A 52 -13.18 -4.66 16.02
C GLU A 52 -12.67 -3.34 16.60
N ALA A 53 -11.94 -2.56 15.80
CA ALA A 53 -11.33 -1.30 16.24
C ALA A 53 -12.37 -0.22 16.58
N ASN A 54 -13.50 -0.21 15.89
CA ASN A 54 -14.57 0.76 16.12
C ASN A 54 -15.73 0.23 16.98
N GLY A 55 -15.71 -1.06 17.35
CA GLY A 55 -16.77 -1.69 18.13
C GLY A 55 -18.08 -1.79 17.36
N TYR A 56 -17.99 -2.07 16.05
CA TYR A 56 -19.17 -2.22 15.21
C TYR A 56 -19.94 -3.48 15.57
N GLU A 57 -21.26 -3.32 15.71
CA GLU A 57 -22.18 -4.41 15.99
C GLU A 57 -23.20 -4.56 14.86
N PHE A 58 -23.65 -5.78 14.62
CA PHE A 58 -24.61 -6.11 13.57
C PHE A 58 -25.74 -6.97 14.14
N LEU A 59 -26.96 -6.75 13.65
CA LEU A 59 -28.11 -7.59 13.93
C LEU A 59 -27.94 -8.96 13.26
N SER A 60 -28.72 -9.97 13.69
CA SER A 60 -28.64 -11.32 13.12
C SER A 60 -29.01 -11.41 11.63
N ASN A 61 -29.63 -10.37 11.07
CA ASN A 61 -29.95 -10.24 9.65
C ASN A 61 -28.84 -9.53 8.84
N GLY A 62 -27.73 -9.14 9.49
CA GLY A 62 -26.58 -8.46 8.87
C GLY A 62 -26.71 -6.94 8.79
N GLU A 63 -27.78 -6.34 9.33
CA GLU A 63 -27.90 -4.88 9.38
C GLU A 63 -27.00 -4.28 10.47
N PHE A 64 -26.32 -3.18 10.14
CA PHE A 64 -25.48 -2.43 11.06
C PHE A 64 -26.30 -1.85 12.23
N PHE A 65 -25.77 -1.96 13.46
CA PHE A 65 -26.44 -1.54 14.69
C PHE A 65 -25.77 -0.33 15.36
N ASN A 66 -24.45 -0.30 15.47
CA ASN A 66 -23.67 0.73 16.18
C ASN A 66 -22.29 0.91 15.57
#